data_AF-A0A6V7J3X2-F1
#
_entry.id   AF-A0A6V7J3X2-F1
#
_cell.length_a   1.000
_cell.length_b   1.000
_cell.length_c   1.000
_cell.angle_alpha   90.00
_cell.angle_beta   90.00
_cell.angle_gamma   90.00
#
_symmetry.space_group_name_H-M   'P 1'
#
loop_
_entity.id
_entity.type
_entity.pdbx_description
1 polymer ?
#
loop_
_entity_poly.entity_id
_entity_poly.type
_entity_poly.pdbx_seq_one_letter_code
_entity_poly.pdbx_strand_id
1 'polypeptide(L)'
;NDPELVLSGARSQSINGEVNILRYLSRLIDNYDHLPIEQVLKTDGILDLSHQLIYLDNPKDKQATLNALDQKLGKNTWFSGTKAPGITDAAVWSSLKQTSSKSLPSNLASFFKRSEEIFFN
;
A
#
# COMPACT_ATOMS: atom_id res chain seq x y z
N ASN A 1 17.63 6.88 -0.38
CA ASN A 1 17.29 7.61 0.86
C ASN A 1 15.85 7.32 1.18
N ASP A 2 15.59 6.74 2.34
CA ASP A 2 14.24 6.55 2.84
C ASP A 2 13.62 7.91 3.20
N PRO A 3 12.31 8.11 2.98
CA PRO A 3 11.65 9.35 3.33
C PRO A 3 11.56 9.51 4.86
N GLU A 4 11.58 10.77 5.30
CA GLU A 4 11.54 11.14 6.71
C GLU A 4 10.42 12.17 6.94
N LEU A 5 9.58 11.95 7.96
CA LEU A 5 8.54 12.88 8.40
C LEU A 5 8.90 13.49 9.75
N VAL A 6 8.91 14.82 9.80
CA VAL A 6 9.19 15.62 11.00
C VAL A 6 7.95 16.45 11.35
N LEU A 7 7.34 16.17 12.51
CA LEU A 7 6.05 16.75 12.91
C LEU A 7 6.19 18.01 13.79
N SER A 8 7.29 18.13 14.54
CA SER A 8 7.66 19.35 15.27
C SER A 8 9.13 19.31 15.70
N GLY A 9 9.92 20.30 15.30
CA GLY A 9 11.39 20.31 15.44
C GLY A 9 11.96 20.33 16.87
N ALA A 10 11.11 20.43 17.91
CA ALA A 10 11.59 20.61 19.29
C ALA A 10 11.59 19.32 20.14
N ARG A 11 10.71 18.33 19.88
CA ARG A 11 10.56 17.14 20.76
C ARG A 11 10.07 15.84 20.09
N SER A 12 9.79 15.79 18.79
CA SER A 12 9.38 14.55 18.13
C SER A 12 10.57 13.85 17.47
N GLN A 13 10.72 12.53 17.68
CA GLN A 13 11.56 11.72 16.82
C GLN A 13 10.96 11.67 15.42
N SER A 14 11.81 11.68 14.40
CA SER A 14 11.36 11.58 13.03
C SER A 14 10.85 10.19 12.69
N ILE A 15 9.82 10.14 11.84
CA ILE A 15 9.28 8.88 11.33
C ILE A 15 10.00 8.58 10.02
N ASN A 16 10.76 7.49 10.01
CA ASN A 16 11.58 7.09 8.86
C ASN A 16 10.94 5.94 8.09
N GLY A 17 11.04 5.97 6.77
CA GLY A 17 10.54 4.94 5.86
C GLY A 17 9.11 5.18 5.41
N GLU A 18 8.87 4.96 4.11
CA GLU A 18 7.60 5.27 3.44
C GLU A 18 6.42 4.57 4.12
N VAL A 19 6.56 3.30 4.48
CA VAL A 19 5.51 2.53 5.16
C VAL A 19 5.14 3.15 6.50
N ASN A 20 6.13 3.58 7.28
CA ASN A 20 5.87 4.14 8.61
C ASN A 20 5.18 5.50 8.50
N ILE A 21 5.53 6.29 7.47
CA ILE A 21 4.83 7.53 7.13
C ILE A 21 3.40 7.23 6.69
N LEU A 22 3.17 6.26 5.80
CA LEU A 22 1.82 5.87 5.36
C LEU A 22 0.97 5.34 6.52
N ARG A 23 1.56 4.55 7.43
CA ARG A 23 0.92 4.09 8.67
C ARG A 23 0.53 5.24 9.59
N TYR A 24 1.39 6.24 9.70
CA TYR A 24 1.10 7.43 10.48
C TYR A 24 -0.06 8.23 9.86
N LEU A 25 -0.02 8.47 8.54
CA LEU A 25 -1.10 9.13 7.80
C LEU A 25 -2.42 8.37 7.89
N SER A 26 -2.38 7.03 7.82
CA SER A 26 -3.56 6.18 7.99
C SER A 26 -4.25 6.38 9.34
N ARG A 27 -3.48 6.59 10.42
CA ARG A 27 -4.04 6.86 11.76
C ARG A 27 -4.64 8.24 11.90
N LEU A 28 -4.22 9.19 11.07
CA LEU A 28 -4.76 10.55 11.07
C LEU A 28 -6.03 10.69 10.22
N ILE A 29 -6.09 9.97 9.09
CA ILE A 29 -7.16 10.12 8.10
C ILE A 29 -8.33 9.17 8.38
N ASP A 30 -8.06 8.04 9.04
CA ASP A 30 -9.05 7.01 9.34
C ASP A 30 -9.08 6.68 10.84
N ASN A 31 -10.13 6.00 11.29
CA ASN A 31 -10.28 5.49 12.66
C ASN A 31 -9.44 4.23 12.89
N TYR A 32 -8.19 4.22 12.40
CA TYR A 32 -7.30 3.06 12.40
C TYR A 32 -7.15 2.44 13.79
N ASP A 33 -7.01 3.27 14.83
CA ASP A 33 -6.84 2.81 16.22
C ASP A 33 -8.13 2.24 16.85
N HIS A 34 -9.27 2.40 16.18
CA HIS A 34 -10.56 1.82 16.58
C HIS A 34 -10.97 0.65 15.68
N LEU A 35 -10.15 0.28 14.69
CA LEU A 35 -10.42 -0.88 13.86
C LEU A 35 -10.20 -2.18 14.65
N PRO A 36 -10.96 -3.25 14.35
CA PRO A 36 -10.64 -4.58 14.83
C PRO A 36 -9.21 -4.97 14.46
N ILE A 37 -8.51 -5.67 15.36
CA ILE A 37 -7.10 -6.05 15.17
C ILE A 37 -6.84 -6.79 13.85
N GLU A 38 -7.79 -7.58 13.38
CA GLU A 38 -7.69 -8.29 12.10
C GLU A 38 -7.62 -7.33 10.90
N GLN A 39 -8.36 -6.22 10.95
CA GLN A 39 -8.34 -5.20 9.90
C GLN A 39 -7.04 -4.40 9.94
N VAL A 40 -6.55 -4.08 11.15
CA VAL A 40 -5.25 -3.45 11.36
C VAL A 40 -4.13 -4.31 10.75
N LEU A 41 -4.08 -5.60 11.08
CA LEU A 41 -3.10 -6.55 10.55
C LEU A 41 -3.22 -6.74 9.03
N LYS A 42 -4.45 -6.73 8.50
CA LYS A 42 -4.67 -6.78 7.05
C LYS A 42 -4.08 -5.55 6.37
N THR A 43 -4.36 -4.35 6.88
CA THR A 43 -3.85 -3.08 6.37
C THR A 43 -2.32 -3.05 6.42
N ASP A 44 -1.72 -3.36 7.57
CA ASP A 44 -0.27 -3.40 7.71
C ASP A 44 0.39 -4.39 6.76
N GLY A 45 -0.18 -5.59 6.63
CA GLY A 45 0.33 -6.59 5.71
C GLY A 45 0.26 -6.17 4.24
N ILE A 46 -0.69 -5.32 3.84
CA ILE A 46 -0.75 -4.77 2.48
C ILE A 46 0.31 -3.69 2.29
N LEU A 47 0.47 -2.80 3.28
CA LEU A 47 1.49 -1.75 3.23
C LEU A 47 2.91 -2.35 3.19
N ASP A 48 3.17 -3.39 3.97
CA ASP A 48 4.46 -4.10 3.98
C ASP A 48 4.75 -4.76 2.63
N LEU A 49 3.77 -5.46 2.04
CA LEU A 49 3.94 -6.09 0.72
C LEU A 49 4.18 -5.03 -0.37
N SER A 50 3.49 -3.89 -0.30
CA SER A 50 3.64 -2.79 -1.27
C SER A 50 5.05 -2.22 -1.22
N HIS A 51 5.58 -1.99 -0.01
CA HIS A 51 6.95 -1.52 0.16
C HIS A 51 7.98 -2.57 -0.24
N GLN A 52 7.79 -3.82 0.19
CA GLN A 52 8.67 -4.91 -0.21
C GLN A 52 8.76 -5.02 -1.74
N LEU A 53 7.64 -4.88 -2.46
CA LEU A 53 7.61 -4.95 -3.91
C LEU A 53 8.60 -3.98 -4.58
N ILE A 54 8.74 -2.75 -4.04
CA ILE A 54 9.64 -1.71 -4.57
C ILE A 54 11.11 -2.13 -4.48
N TYR A 55 11.50 -2.79 -3.38
CA TYR A 55 12.89 -3.12 -3.07
C TYR A 55 13.30 -4.54 -3.44
N LEU A 56 12.38 -5.40 -3.85
CA LEU A 56 12.75 -6.70 -4.39
C LEU A 56 13.51 -6.50 -5.71
N ASP A 57 14.61 -7.22 -5.89
CA ASP A 57 15.34 -7.25 -7.17
C ASP A 57 15.04 -8.54 -7.95
N ASN A 58 14.79 -9.63 -7.24
CA ASN A 58 14.53 -10.94 -7.82
C ASN A 58 13.13 -10.98 -8.46
N PRO A 59 13.02 -11.27 -9.79
CA PRO A 59 11.73 -11.35 -10.47
C PRO A 59 10.79 -12.41 -9.90
N LYS A 60 11.30 -13.52 -9.37
CA LYS A 60 10.47 -14.58 -8.77
C LYS A 60 9.80 -14.08 -7.49
N ASP A 61 10.57 -13.37 -6.65
CA ASP A 61 10.07 -12.83 -5.39
C ASP A 61 9.07 -11.70 -5.67
N LYS A 62 9.36 -10.83 -6.67
CA LYS A 62 8.37 -9.84 -7.15
C LYS A 62 7.07 -10.49 -7.55
N GLN A 63 7.12 -11.55 -8.37
CA GLN A 63 5.92 -12.24 -8.82
C GLN A 63 5.16 -12.90 -7.66
N ALA A 64 5.87 -13.45 -6.68
CA ALA A 64 5.25 -14.01 -5.47
C ALA A 64 4.52 -12.92 -4.67
N THR A 65 5.13 -11.75 -4.49
CA THR A 65 4.51 -10.58 -3.84
C THR A 65 3.30 -10.08 -4.61
N LEU A 66 3.37 -9.99 -5.95
CA LEU A 66 2.24 -9.62 -6.79
C LEU A 66 1.08 -10.61 -6.67
N ASN A 67 1.36 -11.91 -6.61
CA ASN A 67 0.34 -12.94 -6.40
C ASN A 67 -0.29 -12.84 -5.00
N ALA A 68 0.51 -12.54 -3.97
CA ALA A 68 0.00 -12.33 -2.61
C ALA A 68 -0.92 -11.09 -2.53
N LEU A 69 -0.55 -10.00 -3.21
CA LEU A 69 -1.40 -8.81 -3.33
C LEU A 69 -2.70 -9.11 -4.09
N ASP A 70 -2.64 -9.86 -5.19
CA ASP A 70 -3.82 -10.28 -5.95
C ASP A 70 -4.79 -11.11 -5.09
N GLN A 71 -4.27 -12.06 -4.30
CA GLN A 71 -5.07 -12.85 -3.38
C GLN A 71 -5.69 -12.00 -2.26
N LYS A 72 -4.95 -11.02 -1.72
CA LYS A 72 -5.47 -10.11 -0.68
C LYS A 72 -6.55 -9.17 -1.20
N LEU A 73 -6.45 -8.73 -2.46
CA LEU A 73 -7.50 -8.00 -3.14
C LEU A 73 -8.73 -8.91 -3.34
N GLY A 74 -8.49 -10.11 -3.87
CA GLY A 74 -9.52 -11.11 -4.13
C GLY A 74 -10.63 -10.55 -5.01
N LYS A 75 -11.87 -10.57 -4.50
CA LYS A 75 -13.05 -10.04 -5.21
C LYS A 75 -13.35 -8.58 -4.87
N ASN A 76 -12.57 -7.95 -4.01
CA ASN A 76 -12.82 -6.57 -3.61
C ASN A 76 -12.45 -5.60 -4.73
N THR A 77 -13.18 -4.48 -4.80
CA THR A 77 -12.88 -3.36 -5.71
C THR A 77 -11.58 -2.65 -5.32
N TRP A 78 -11.37 -2.51 -4.00
CA TRP A 78 -10.27 -1.79 -3.37
C TRP A 78 -9.69 -2.65 -2.23
N PHE A 79 -8.40 -2.51 -1.96
CA PHE A 79 -7.70 -3.11 -0.82
C PHE A 79 -8.27 -2.67 0.52
N SER A 80 -8.76 -1.42 0.61
CA SER A 80 -9.47 -0.92 1.78
C SER A 80 -10.70 -1.76 2.13
N GLY A 81 -11.26 -2.50 1.16
CA GLY A 81 -12.52 -3.22 1.31
C GLY A 81 -13.75 -2.32 1.36
N THR A 82 -13.59 -1.01 1.17
CA THR A 82 -14.68 -0.04 1.17
C THR A 82 -15.11 0.31 -0.26
N LYS A 83 -16.09 1.21 -0.40
CA LYS A 83 -16.54 1.70 -1.72
C LYS A 83 -15.55 2.67 -2.38
N ALA A 84 -14.67 3.27 -1.59
CA ALA A 84 -13.70 4.28 -2.04
C ALA A 84 -12.25 3.77 -1.83
N PRO A 85 -11.29 4.25 -2.63
CA PRO A 85 -9.89 3.95 -2.37
C PRO A 85 -9.43 4.53 -1.03
N GLY A 86 -8.55 3.82 -0.34
CA GLY A 86 -7.90 4.27 0.89
C GLY A 86 -6.37 4.24 0.79
N ILE A 87 -5.71 4.34 1.96
CA ILE A 87 -4.24 4.40 2.04
C ILE A 87 -3.56 3.16 1.45
N THR A 88 -4.15 1.97 1.64
CA THR A 88 -3.64 0.72 1.07
C THR A 88 -3.69 0.72 -0.44
N ASP A 89 -4.74 1.32 -1.02
CA ASP A 89 -4.90 1.42 -2.47
C ASP A 89 -3.85 2.36 -3.06
N ALA A 90 -3.63 3.51 -2.42
CA ALA A 90 -2.58 4.45 -2.82
C ALA A 90 -1.18 3.81 -2.74
N ALA A 91 -0.88 3.07 -1.67
CA ALA A 91 0.40 2.39 -1.50
C ALA A 91 0.63 1.31 -2.57
N VAL A 92 -0.36 0.45 -2.81
CA VAL A 92 -0.25 -0.61 -3.83
C VAL A 92 -0.12 0.02 -5.22
N TRP A 93 -0.96 0.99 -5.57
CA TRP A 93 -0.88 1.67 -6.86
C TRP A 93 0.50 2.33 -7.08
N SER A 94 1.00 3.08 -6.10
CA SER A 94 2.32 3.71 -6.15
C SER A 94 3.43 2.67 -6.36
N SER A 95 3.43 1.57 -5.60
CA SER A 95 4.44 0.52 -5.74
C SER A 95 4.40 -0.18 -7.11
N LEU A 96 3.22 -0.38 -7.70
CA LEU A 96 3.06 -0.95 -9.04
C LEU A 96 3.61 -0.01 -10.12
N LYS A 97 3.41 1.31 -9.97
CA LYS A 97 3.96 2.31 -10.89
C LYS A 97 5.48 2.31 -10.87
N GLN A 98 6.08 2.25 -9.68
CA GLN A 98 7.52 2.27 -9.51
C GLN A 98 8.19 0.99 -10.04
N THR A 99 7.55 -0.16 -9.91
CA THR A 99 8.16 -1.46 -10.28
C THR A 99 8.04 -1.84 -11.74
N SER A 100 7.24 -1.13 -12.55
CA SER A 100 7.08 -1.40 -14.00
C SER A 100 6.89 -2.89 -14.34
N SER A 101 6.00 -3.55 -13.59
CA SER A 101 5.78 -4.99 -13.73
C SER A 101 5.13 -5.30 -15.10
N LYS A 102 5.84 -6.06 -15.95
CA LYS A 102 5.41 -6.40 -17.32
C LYS A 102 4.11 -7.21 -17.37
N SER A 103 3.77 -7.91 -16.30
CA SER A 103 2.55 -8.72 -16.20
C SER A 103 2.03 -8.65 -14.77
N LEU A 104 0.76 -8.27 -14.64
CA LEU A 104 0.05 -8.26 -13.36
C LEU A 104 -0.95 -9.44 -13.35
N PRO A 105 -1.15 -10.09 -12.18
CA PRO A 105 -2.24 -11.02 -11.98
C PRO A 105 -3.62 -10.38 -12.25
N SER A 106 -4.64 -11.21 -12.50
CA SER A 106 -5.92 -10.77 -13.07
C SER A 106 -6.66 -9.68 -12.26
N ASN A 107 -6.79 -9.86 -10.94
CA ASN A 107 -7.52 -8.90 -10.12
C ASN A 107 -6.70 -7.62 -9.97
N LEU A 108 -5.39 -7.77 -9.77
CA LEU A 108 -4.45 -6.66 -9.62
C LEU A 108 -4.33 -5.81 -10.88
N ALA A 109 -4.37 -6.42 -12.07
CA ALA A 109 -4.41 -5.72 -13.35
C ALA A 109 -5.66 -4.84 -13.48
N SER A 110 -6.82 -5.37 -13.09
CA SER A 110 -8.09 -4.64 -13.11
C SER A 110 -8.10 -3.50 -12.10
N PHE A 111 -7.57 -3.74 -10.89
CA PHE A 111 -7.35 -2.71 -9.88
C PHE A 111 -6.43 -1.60 -10.37
N PHE A 112 -5.30 -1.96 -11.00
CA PHE A 112 -4.32 -0.99 -11.46
C PHE A 112 -4.92 -0.06 -12.52
N LYS A 113 -5.63 -0.62 -13.50
CA LYS A 113 -6.33 0.18 -14.52
C LYS A 113 -7.33 1.16 -13.90
N ARG A 114 -8.15 0.70 -12.95
CA ARG A 114 -9.10 1.56 -12.24
C ARG A 114 -8.40 2.65 -11.42
N SER A 115 -7.28 2.31 -10.79
CA SER A 115 -6.51 3.24 -9.97
C SER A 115 -5.89 4.35 -10.82
N GLU A 116 -5.44 4.05 -12.04
CA GLU A 116 -4.98 5.06 -13.00
C GLU A 116 -6.09 6.07 -13.34
N GLU A 117 -7.34 5.64 -13.45
CA GLU A 117 -8.47 6.55 -13.75
C GLU A 117 -8.84 7.45 -12.56
N ILE A 118 -8.57 7.03 -11.33
CA ILE A 118 -8.99 7.77 -10.13
C ILE A 118 -7.88 8.63 -9.54
N PHE A 119 -6.64 8.12 -9.49
CA PHE A 119 -5.52 8.82 -8.85
C PHE A 119 -4.71 9.70 -9.79
N PHE A 120 -4.87 9.52 -11.12
CA PHE A 120 -4.16 10.32 -12.12
C PHE A 120 -4.99 11.48 -12.67
N ASN A 121 -6.28 11.55 -12.33
CA ASN A 121 -7.18 12.68 -12.61
C ASN A 121 -7.18 13.67 -11.44
#